data_AF-A0A6P8XIA0-F1
#
_entry.id   AF-A0A6P8XIA0-F1
#
_cell.length_a   1.000
_cell.length_b   1.000
_cell.length_c   1.000
_cell.angle_alpha   90.00
_cell.angle_beta   90.00
_cell.angle_gamma   90.00
#
_symmetry.space_group_name_H-M   'P 1'
#
loop_
_entity.id
_entity.type
_entity.pdbx_description
1 polymer ?
#
loop_
_entity_poly.entity_id
_entity_poly.type
_entity_poly.pdbx_seq_one_letter_code
_entity_poly.pdbx_strand_id
1 'polypeptide(L)'
;MAASAESTPYNFEEEFEAYLHRIFYIKPYTEESKCDPSIVEYFGVFSLTDIRAPERKLWYIYYCKQPDIDETVDRIFQKYGKKNVCELFRKPIFSGVSLRTRVKTHFSELKWYVKGNLLEAPPKSHYNDERMAKTITDLYNDERKMLYNYICMKHNAFSRYN
;
A
#
# COMPACT_ATOMS: atom_id res chain seq x y z
N MET A 1 -6.52 -17.15 -52.34
CA MET A 1 -6.14 -16.26 -51.22
C MET A 1 -6.82 -16.79 -49.97
N ALA A 2 -6.09 -17.51 -49.12
CA ALA A 2 -6.60 -17.98 -47.84
C ALA A 2 -6.34 -16.90 -46.80
N ALA A 3 -7.41 -16.38 -46.18
CA ALA A 3 -7.30 -15.49 -45.04
C ALA A 3 -6.73 -16.28 -43.87
N SER A 4 -5.52 -15.92 -43.44
CA SER A 4 -4.92 -16.40 -42.20
C SER A 4 -5.79 -15.92 -41.04
N ALA A 5 -6.36 -16.86 -40.29
CA ALA A 5 -6.96 -16.58 -39.00
C ALA A 5 -5.85 -16.06 -38.07
N GLU A 6 -5.83 -14.76 -37.84
CA GLU A 6 -5.04 -14.15 -36.78
C GLU A 6 -5.58 -14.67 -35.45
N SER A 7 -4.83 -15.57 -34.81
CA SER A 7 -5.07 -15.92 -33.42
C SER A 7 -4.89 -14.65 -32.59
N THR A 8 -5.98 -14.10 -32.06
CA THR A 8 -5.91 -13.00 -31.09
C THR A 8 -4.95 -13.41 -29.98
N PRO A 9 -3.90 -12.62 -29.69
CA PRO A 9 -2.90 -12.97 -28.70
C PRO A 9 -3.58 -13.11 -27.34
N TYR A 10 -3.35 -14.24 -26.68
CA TYR A 10 -3.79 -14.50 -25.32
C TYR A 10 -3.38 -13.35 -24.38
N ASN A 11 -4.35 -12.64 -23.84
CA ASN A 11 -4.12 -11.57 -22.86
C ASN A 11 -4.52 -12.09 -21.47
N PHE A 12 -3.51 -12.51 -20.70
CA PHE A 12 -3.71 -13.00 -19.34
C PHE A 12 -4.45 -11.99 -18.46
N GLU A 13 -4.16 -10.70 -18.58
CA GLU A 13 -4.78 -9.67 -17.73
C GLU A 13 -6.28 -9.57 -17.98
N GLU A 14 -6.70 -9.58 -19.25
CA GLU A 14 -8.13 -9.54 -19.62
C GLU A 14 -8.87 -10.81 -19.17
N GLU A 15 -8.27 -11.98 -19.36
CA GLU A 15 -8.87 -13.24 -18.90
C GLU A 15 -8.94 -13.32 -17.37
N PHE A 16 -7.90 -12.85 -16.69
CA PHE A 16 -7.84 -12.81 -15.24
C PHE A 16 -8.86 -11.83 -14.66
N GLU A 17 -9.00 -10.63 -15.24
CA GLU A 17 -10.03 -9.66 -14.87
C GLU A 17 -11.44 -10.23 -15.07
N ALA A 18 -11.71 -10.81 -16.24
CA ALA A 18 -12.99 -11.47 -16.52
C ALA A 18 -13.28 -12.61 -15.55
N TYR A 19 -12.26 -13.37 -15.16
CA TYR A 19 -12.35 -14.41 -14.15
C TYR A 19 -12.69 -13.83 -12.76
N LEU A 20 -11.99 -12.77 -12.33
CA LEU A 20 -12.28 -12.08 -11.08
C LEU A 20 -13.72 -11.57 -11.05
N HIS A 21 -14.20 -10.97 -12.13
CA HIS A 21 -15.59 -10.51 -12.24
C HIS A 21 -16.59 -11.63 -11.98
N ARG A 22 -16.34 -12.83 -12.51
CA ARG A 22 -17.20 -14.01 -12.30
C ARG A 22 -17.19 -14.46 -10.84
N ILE A 23 -16.02 -14.66 -10.24
CA ILE A 23 -15.95 -15.20 -8.87
C ILE A 23 -16.47 -14.21 -7.82
N PHE A 24 -16.43 -12.91 -8.12
CA PHE A 24 -16.92 -11.84 -7.25
C PHE A 24 -18.34 -11.37 -7.60
N TYR A 25 -18.99 -11.96 -8.62
CA TYR A 25 -20.31 -11.55 -9.13
C TYR A 25 -20.38 -10.05 -9.47
N ILE A 26 -19.27 -9.50 -9.95
CA ILE A 26 -19.18 -8.11 -10.42
C ILE A 26 -19.76 -8.10 -11.83
N LYS A 27 -20.84 -7.33 -12.03
CA LYS A 27 -21.43 -7.15 -13.36
C LYS A 27 -20.39 -6.47 -14.28
N PRO A 28 -20.26 -6.90 -15.55
CA PRO A 28 -19.43 -6.17 -16.51
C PRO A 28 -19.91 -4.72 -16.56
N TYR A 29 -18.99 -3.80 -16.28
CA TYR A 29 -19.27 -2.37 -16.14
C TYR A 29 -19.92 -1.82 -17.40
N THR A 30 -21.09 -1.17 -17.25
CA THR A 30 -21.76 -0.39 -18.30
C THR A 30 -21.62 1.13 -18.09
N GLU A 31 -21.02 1.53 -16.96
CA GLU A 31 -20.72 2.92 -16.62
C GLU A 31 -19.20 3.07 -16.41
N GLU A 32 -18.62 4.20 -16.79
CA GLU A 32 -17.21 4.49 -16.54
C GLU A 32 -16.95 4.43 -15.02
N SER A 33 -16.13 3.48 -14.58
CA SER A 33 -15.70 3.34 -13.19
C SER A 33 -15.20 4.69 -12.68
N LYS A 34 -15.69 5.14 -11.51
CA LYS A 34 -15.18 6.33 -10.81
C LYS A 34 -13.70 6.23 -10.40
N CYS A 35 -13.13 5.02 -10.49
CA CYS A 35 -11.74 4.75 -10.19
C CYS A 35 -11.01 4.49 -11.51
N ASP A 36 -10.05 5.35 -11.86
CA ASP A 36 -9.11 5.10 -12.94
C ASP A 36 -8.18 3.94 -12.52
N PRO A 37 -8.27 2.77 -13.17
CA PRO A 37 -7.47 1.60 -12.81
C PRO A 37 -5.96 1.82 -13.02
N SER A 38 -5.58 2.85 -13.78
CA SER A 38 -4.19 3.23 -14.03
C SER A 38 -3.55 3.97 -12.84
N ILE A 39 -4.37 4.49 -11.91
CA ILE A 39 -3.89 5.29 -10.78
C ILE A 39 -3.62 4.35 -9.59
N VAL A 40 -2.34 4.01 -9.43
CA VAL A 40 -1.86 3.22 -8.29
C VAL A 40 -1.65 4.13 -7.08
N GLU A 41 -2.10 3.69 -5.91
CA GLU A 41 -1.84 4.38 -4.66
C GLU A 41 -0.59 3.83 -3.98
N TYR A 42 0.15 4.70 -3.30
CA TYR A 42 1.39 4.35 -2.64
C TYR A 42 1.33 4.65 -1.16
N PHE A 43 1.94 3.78 -0.38
CA PHE A 43 2.23 3.99 1.03
C PHE A 43 3.74 4.07 1.23
N GLY A 44 4.19 5.07 1.98
CA GLY A 44 5.60 5.21 2.30
C GLY A 44 5.86 5.69 3.71
N VAL A 45 7.10 5.49 4.14
CA VAL A 45 7.57 5.80 5.49
C VAL A 45 8.94 6.45 5.40
N PHE A 46 9.05 7.61 6.04
CA PHE A 46 10.30 8.31 6.26
C PHE A 46 10.75 8.20 7.71
N SER A 47 12.05 8.01 7.92
CA SER A 47 12.73 8.34 9.18
C SER A 47 12.94 9.85 9.26
N LEU A 48 12.70 10.43 10.44
CA LEU A 48 12.91 11.85 10.72
C LEU A 48 13.94 12.02 11.83
N THR A 49 14.93 12.86 11.60
CA THR A 49 15.91 13.27 12.62
C THR A 49 15.55 14.64 13.18
N ASP A 50 15.27 14.72 14.48
CA ASP A 50 15.07 16.00 15.18
C ASP A 50 16.43 16.54 15.66
N ILE A 51 16.89 17.65 15.06
CA ILE A 51 18.18 18.27 15.41
C ILE A 51 18.18 18.76 16.87
N ARG A 52 17.02 19.16 17.41
CA ARG A 52 16.91 19.69 18.77
C ARG A 52 16.85 18.58 19.83
N ALA A 53 16.49 17.37 19.43
CA ALA A 53 16.32 16.22 20.30
C ALA A 53 16.62 14.91 19.53
N PRO A 54 17.90 14.63 19.19
CA PRO A 54 18.30 13.50 18.34
C PRO A 54 17.95 12.12 18.91
N GLU A 55 17.71 12.03 20.21
CA GLU A 55 17.25 10.83 20.90
C GLU A 55 15.80 10.46 20.56
N ARG A 56 15.01 11.40 20.04
CA ARG A 56 13.62 11.16 19.62
C ARG A 56 13.61 10.33 18.35
N LYS A 57 12.81 9.28 18.39
CA LYS A 57 12.65 8.34 17.28
C LYS A 57 11.35 8.63 16.58
N LEU A 58 11.46 9.31 15.44
CA LEU A 58 10.35 9.89 14.70
C LEU A 58 10.27 9.26 13.32
N TRP A 59 9.07 8.90 12.90
CA TRP A 59 8.78 8.47 11.54
C TRP A 59 7.56 9.18 11.00
N TYR A 60 7.56 9.40 9.70
CA TYR A 60 6.44 10.01 8.99
C TYR A 60 5.89 9.04 7.96
N ILE A 61 4.62 8.68 8.10
CA ILE A 61 3.91 7.87 7.12
C ILE A 61 3.19 8.78 6.13
N TYR A 62 3.26 8.46 4.85
CA TYR A 62 2.54 9.20 3.81
C TYR A 62 1.78 8.25 2.88
N TYR A 63 0.81 8.84 2.20
CA TYR A 63 -0.01 8.17 1.21
C TYR A 63 -0.36 9.15 0.11
N CYS A 64 -0.22 8.71 -1.12
CA CYS A 64 -0.46 9.52 -2.31
C CYS A 64 -0.76 8.62 -3.50
N LYS A 65 -1.35 9.19 -4.54
CA LYS A 65 -1.44 8.53 -5.85
C LYS A 65 -0.08 8.60 -6.53
N GLN A 66 0.17 7.69 -7.46
CA GLN A 66 1.43 7.60 -8.20
C GLN A 66 1.85 8.93 -8.86
N PRO A 67 0.96 9.70 -9.51
CA PRO A 67 1.32 10.99 -10.10
C PRO A 67 1.77 12.05 -9.07
N ASP A 68 1.30 11.92 -7.83
CA ASP A 68 1.50 12.92 -6.77
C ASP A 68 2.69 12.57 -5.86
N ILE A 69 3.44 11.50 -6.15
CA ILE A 69 4.55 11.03 -5.31
C ILE A 69 5.61 12.12 -5.17
N ASP A 70 6.08 12.67 -6.28
CA ASP A 70 7.19 13.63 -6.27
C ASP A 70 6.81 14.91 -5.51
N GLU A 71 5.62 15.45 -5.78
CA GLU A 71 5.09 16.61 -5.04
C GLU A 71 4.96 16.32 -3.54
N THR A 72 4.46 15.12 -3.19
CA THR A 72 4.30 14.71 -1.79
C THR A 72 5.64 14.61 -1.07
N VAL A 73 6.63 14.00 -1.71
CA VAL A 73 7.99 13.84 -1.18
C VAL A 73 8.67 15.20 -1.03
N ASP A 74 8.56 16.06 -2.03
CA ASP A 74 9.13 17.42 -1.99
C ASP A 74 8.51 18.26 -0.87
N ARG A 75 7.20 18.18 -0.67
CA ARG A 75 6.53 18.86 0.45
C ARG A 75 7.03 18.37 1.81
N ILE A 76 7.31 17.07 1.95
CA ILE A 76 7.88 16.50 3.18
C ILE A 76 9.31 17.00 3.38
N PHE A 77 10.13 17.01 2.33
CA PHE A 77 11.50 17.53 2.36
C PHE A 77 11.55 19.03 2.68
N GLN A 78 10.64 19.83 2.15
CA GLN A 78 10.53 21.26 2.48
C GLN A 78 10.14 21.46 3.95
N LYS A 79 9.25 20.62 4.48
CA LYS A 79 8.75 20.75 5.86
C LYS A 79 9.77 20.34 6.92
N TYR A 80 10.50 19.24 6.70
CA TYR A 80 11.41 18.66 7.71
C TYR A 80 12.89 18.87 7.38
N GLY A 81 13.19 19.33 6.16
CA GLY A 81 14.54 19.49 5.63
C GLY A 81 15.07 18.18 5.03
N LYS A 82 15.43 18.19 3.74
CA LYS A 82 15.91 17.01 2.99
C LYS A 82 17.00 16.20 3.71
N LYS A 83 17.92 16.87 4.42
CA LYS A 83 19.02 16.23 5.17
C LYS A 83 18.59 15.47 6.43
N ASN A 84 17.39 15.74 6.94
CA ASN A 84 16.86 15.16 8.18
C ASN A 84 15.82 14.07 7.90
N VAL A 85 15.64 13.69 6.62
CA VAL A 85 14.59 12.79 6.16
C VAL A 85 15.25 11.67 5.37
N CYS A 86 14.95 10.41 5.72
CA CYS A 86 15.45 9.24 5.01
C CYS A 86 14.28 8.30 4.66
N GLU A 87 14.13 7.92 3.40
CA GLU A 87 13.05 7.00 3.02
C GLU A 87 13.39 5.57 3.42
N LEU A 88 12.50 4.96 4.21
CA LEU A 88 12.66 3.59 4.68
C LEU A 88 11.82 2.59 3.90
N PHE A 89 10.66 3.03 3.41
CA PHE A 89 9.68 2.17 2.77
C PHE A 89 8.86 2.95 1.77
N ARG A 90 8.62 2.36 0.60
CA ARG A 90 7.66 2.84 -0.41
C ARG A 90 7.15 1.66 -1.21
N LYS A 91 5.84 1.39 -1.16
CA LYS A 91 5.20 0.33 -1.94
C LYS A 91 3.82 0.75 -2.45
N PRO A 92 3.41 0.24 -3.62
CA PRO A 92 2.04 0.39 -4.06
C PRO A 92 1.10 -0.39 -3.11
N ILE A 93 -0.08 0.14 -2.88
CA ILE A 93 -1.11 -0.45 -2.04
C ILE A 93 -2.46 -0.45 -2.76
N PHE A 94 -3.33 -1.36 -2.36
CA PHE A 94 -4.66 -1.45 -2.92
C PHE A 94 -5.56 -0.37 -2.32
N SER A 95 -6.25 0.38 -3.17
CA SER A 95 -7.23 1.37 -2.76
C SER A 95 -8.35 0.75 -1.94
N GLY A 96 -8.72 1.42 -0.85
CA GLY A 96 -9.74 0.93 0.08
C GLY A 96 -9.24 -0.13 1.08
N VAL A 97 -8.02 -0.66 0.92
CA VAL A 97 -7.39 -1.52 1.92
C VAL A 97 -6.58 -0.66 2.89
N SER A 98 -6.92 -0.69 4.17
CA SER A 98 -6.50 0.34 5.12
C SER A 98 -5.14 0.05 5.75
N LEU A 99 -4.07 -0.15 4.97
CA LEU A 99 -2.71 -0.35 5.50
C LEU A 99 -2.32 0.78 6.46
N ARG A 100 -2.66 2.02 6.09
CA ARG A 100 -2.47 3.21 6.94
C ARG A 100 -3.11 3.03 8.32
N THR A 101 -4.35 2.54 8.37
CA THR A 101 -5.06 2.30 9.63
C THR A 101 -4.39 1.17 10.40
N ARG A 102 -4.03 0.06 9.74
CA ARG A 102 -3.34 -1.08 10.38
C ARG A 102 -2.02 -0.65 11.02
N VAL A 103 -1.22 0.12 10.29
CA VAL A 103 0.04 0.70 10.79
C VAL A 103 -0.22 1.58 12.01
N LYS A 104 -1.17 2.51 11.93
CA LYS A 104 -1.51 3.40 13.05
C LYS A 104 -1.98 2.62 14.28
N THR A 105 -2.88 1.64 14.09
CA THR A 105 -3.39 0.80 15.16
C THR A 105 -2.26 0.02 15.81
N HIS A 106 -1.40 -0.64 15.03
CA HIS A 106 -0.26 -1.40 15.52
C HIS A 106 0.64 -0.55 16.44
N PHE A 107 1.04 0.65 16.00
CA PHE A 107 1.91 1.50 16.81
C PHE A 107 1.18 2.13 18.01
N SER A 108 -0.12 2.42 17.87
CA SER A 108 -0.93 2.91 18.99
C SER A 108 -1.03 1.87 20.11
N GLU A 109 -1.17 0.59 19.76
CA GLU A 109 -1.17 -0.54 20.72
C GLU A 109 0.19 -0.70 21.42
N LEU A 110 1.30 -0.35 20.74
CA LEU A 110 2.63 -0.26 21.34
C LEU A 110 2.83 1.00 22.23
N LYS A 111 1.77 1.77 22.48
CA LYS A 111 1.77 3.03 23.25
C LYS A 111 2.66 4.11 22.64
N TRP A 112 2.83 4.10 21.31
CA TRP A 112 3.51 5.18 20.62
C TRP A 112 2.63 6.42 20.54
N TYR A 113 3.27 7.57 20.40
CA TYR A 113 2.55 8.78 20.07
C TYR A 113 2.26 8.79 18.56
N VAL A 114 0.98 8.66 18.21
CA VAL A 114 0.49 8.64 16.83
C VAL A 114 -0.36 9.89 16.60
N LYS A 115 0.18 10.88 15.89
CA LYS A 115 -0.56 12.12 15.56
C LYS A 115 -0.55 12.38 14.06
N GLY A 116 -1.72 12.24 13.44
CA GLY A 116 -1.86 12.47 12.00
C GLY A 116 -1.02 11.46 11.21
N ASN A 117 0.09 11.91 10.65
CA ASN A 117 1.03 11.10 9.89
C ASN A 117 2.37 10.89 10.61
N LEU A 118 2.53 11.47 11.80
CA LEU A 118 3.73 11.34 12.61
C LEU A 118 3.57 10.17 13.59
N LEU A 119 4.60 9.35 13.67
CA LEU A 119 4.77 8.25 14.62
C LEU A 119 6.00 8.56 15.47
N GLU A 120 5.85 8.54 16.78
CA GLU A 120 6.94 8.78 17.72
C GLU A 120 7.00 7.64 18.74
N ALA A 121 8.16 6.99 18.82
CA ALA A 121 8.36 5.93 19.79
C ALA A 121 8.68 6.49 21.18
N PRO A 122 8.36 5.75 22.26
CA PRO A 122 8.72 6.13 23.62
C PRO A 122 10.24 6.33 23.82
N PRO A 123 10.69 7.21 24.75
CA PRO A 123 12.11 7.56 24.97
C PRO A 123 13.08 6.42 25.28
N LYS A 124 12.58 5.20 25.56
CA LYS A 124 13.40 3.99 25.81
C LYS A 124 13.09 2.85 24.84
N SER A 125 12.43 3.15 23.72
CA SER A 125 12.07 2.14 22.74
C SER A 125 13.31 1.53 22.08
N HIS A 126 13.31 0.21 21.91
CA HIS A 126 14.34 -0.51 21.14
C HIS A 126 14.15 -0.43 19.63
N TYR A 127 13.13 0.31 19.14
CA TYR A 127 12.96 0.49 17.71
C TYR A 127 14.08 1.34 17.12
N ASN A 128 14.54 0.95 15.94
CA ASN A 128 15.40 1.71 15.05
C ASN A 128 14.78 1.65 13.65
N ASP A 129 15.41 2.29 12.67
CA ASP A 129 14.90 2.35 11.30
C ASP A 129 14.76 0.98 10.65
N GLU A 130 15.69 0.05 10.92
CA GLU A 130 15.61 -1.33 10.44
C GLU A 130 14.40 -2.07 10.98
N ARG A 131 14.18 -1.99 12.31
CA ARG A 131 13.04 -2.63 12.96
C ARG A 131 11.73 -2.00 12.50
N MET A 132 11.71 -0.68 12.31
CA MET A 132 10.57 0.03 11.74
C MET A 132 10.26 -0.48 10.32
N ALA A 133 11.25 -0.49 9.44
CA ALA A 133 11.09 -0.96 8.06
C ALA A 133 10.62 -2.43 8.01
N LYS A 134 11.17 -3.28 8.89
CA LYS A 134 10.74 -4.68 9.03
C LYS A 134 9.28 -4.77 9.47
N THR A 135 8.89 -4.10 10.55
CA THR A 135 7.50 -4.12 11.05
C THR A 135 6.50 -3.64 9.99
N ILE A 136 6.83 -2.56 9.25
CA ILE A 136 5.98 -2.07 8.16
C ILE A 136 5.88 -3.09 7.03
N THR A 137 7.00 -3.74 6.68
CA THR A 137 7.03 -4.78 5.65
C THR A 137 6.19 -5.99 6.04
N ASP A 138 6.25 -6.41 7.32
CA ASP A 138 5.45 -7.52 7.84
C ASP A 138 3.96 -7.18 7.78
N LEU A 139 3.55 -5.97 8.22
CA LEU A 139 2.16 -5.50 8.12
C LEU A 139 1.65 -5.43 6.68
N TYR A 140 2.50 -4.98 5.75
CA TYR A 140 2.19 -4.95 4.32
C TYR A 140 2.00 -6.36 3.76
N ASN A 141 2.88 -7.30 4.11
CA ASN A 141 2.78 -8.69 3.67
C ASN A 141 1.55 -9.39 4.24
N ASP A 142 1.20 -9.13 5.50
CA ASP A 142 -0.02 -9.65 6.14
C ASP A 142 -1.29 -9.17 5.43
N GLU A 143 -1.32 -7.92 4.98
CA GLU A 143 -2.42 -7.40 4.16
C GLU A 143 -2.54 -8.10 2.82
N ARG A 144 -1.42 -8.29 2.11
CA ARG A 144 -1.41 -9.04 0.85
C ARG A 144 -1.84 -10.49 1.04
N LYS A 145 -1.38 -11.13 2.11
CA LYS A 145 -1.78 -12.50 2.45
C LYS A 145 -3.27 -12.60 2.75
N MET A 146 -3.82 -11.62 3.46
CA MET A 146 -5.27 -11.52 3.70
C MET A 146 -6.06 -11.42 2.39
N LEU A 147 -5.64 -10.55 1.47
CA LEU A 147 -6.27 -10.40 0.15
C LEU A 147 -6.17 -11.68 -0.68
N TYR A 148 -4.98 -12.29 -0.74
CA TYR A 148 -4.77 -13.56 -1.42
C TYR A 148 -5.69 -14.65 -0.86
N ASN A 149 -5.75 -14.80 0.46
CA ASN A 149 -6.62 -15.78 1.11
C ASN A 149 -8.10 -15.52 0.78
N TYR A 150 -8.52 -14.27 0.72
CA TYR A 150 -9.88 -13.90 0.35
C TYR A 150 -10.21 -14.29 -1.11
N ILE A 151 -9.30 -14.03 -2.04
CA ILE A 151 -9.43 -14.45 -3.45
C ILE A 151 -9.50 -15.98 -3.54
N CYS A 152 -8.58 -16.70 -2.88
CA CYS A 152 -8.58 -18.17 -2.87
C CYS A 152 -9.87 -18.76 -2.28
N MET A 153 -10.39 -18.16 -1.20
CA MET A 153 -11.67 -18.58 -0.62
C MET A 153 -12.81 -18.41 -1.64
N LYS A 154 -12.85 -17.31 -2.38
CA LYS A 154 -13.87 -17.05 -3.40
C LYS A 154 -13.72 -17.95 -4.62
N HIS A 155 -12.49 -18.16 -5.09
CA HIS A 155 -12.16 -19.16 -6.10
C HIS A 155 -12.68 -20.55 -5.70
N ASN A 156 -12.30 -21.03 -4.51
CA ASN A 156 -12.70 -22.34 -4.02
C ASN A 156 -14.22 -22.49 -3.88
N ALA A 157 -14.92 -21.42 -3.48
CA ALA A 157 -16.38 -21.41 -3.46
C ALA A 157 -16.94 -21.50 -4.88
N PHE A 158 -16.46 -20.67 -5.81
CA PHE A 158 -16.92 -20.65 -7.19
C PHE A 158 -16.70 -22.00 -7.91
N SER A 159 -15.52 -22.59 -7.77
CA SER A 159 -15.14 -23.90 -8.35
C SER A 159 -15.87 -25.09 -7.75
N ARG A 160 -16.57 -24.93 -6.61
CA ARG A 160 -17.42 -25.99 -6.03
C ARG A 160 -18.84 -25.99 -6.58
N TYR A 161 -19.31 -24.86 -7.11
CA TYR A 161 -20.68 -24.66 -7.56
C TYR A 161 -20.82 -24.49 -9.09
N ASN A 162 -19.71 -24.47 -9.82
CA ASN A 162 -19.61 -24.54 -11.29
C ASN A 162 -18.64 -25.66 -11.68
#